data_AF-A0A534KFN1-F1
#
_entry.id   AF-A0A534KFN1-F1
#
_cell.length_a   1.000
_cell.length_b   1.000
_cell.length_c   1.000
_cell.angle_alpha   90.00
_cell.angle_beta   90.00
_cell.angle_gamma   90.00
#
_symmetry.space_group_name_H-M   'P 1'
#
loop_
_entity.id
_entity.type
_entity.pdbx_description
1 polymer ?
#
loop_
_entity_poly.entity_id
_entity_poly.type
_entity_poly.pdbx_seq_one_letter_code
_entity_poly.pdbx_strand_id
1 'polypeptide(L)' 'MIGSARRRVRWQRLDRPGAERATLYHSKRFWFVVGKIDTEFGGVRSKIAYQVVCDDSWSLTLI' A
#
# COMPACT_ATOMS: atom_id res chain seq x y z
N MET A 1 -14.50 14.37 15.76
CA MET A 1 -13.17 13.83 15.40
C MET A 1 -13.22 13.38 13.96
N ILE A 2 -12.12 13.66 13.26
CA ILE A 2 -11.90 13.60 11.81
C ILE A 2 -12.31 12.23 11.25
N GLY A 3 -13.20 12.23 10.26
CA GLY A 3 -13.61 10.99 9.57
C GLY A 3 -12.37 10.27 9.05
N SER A 4 -12.28 8.95 9.34
CA SER A 4 -11.15 8.11 8.95
C SER A 4 -10.83 8.31 7.47
N ALA A 5 -9.71 8.99 7.20
CA ALA A 5 -9.36 9.41 5.85
C ALA A 5 -8.98 8.18 5.03
N ARG A 6 -9.98 7.55 4.39
CA ARG A 6 -9.78 6.45 3.46
C ARG A 6 -9.53 7.02 2.07
N ARG A 7 -8.30 6.85 1.57
CA ARG A 7 -7.88 7.34 0.25
C ARG A 7 -7.44 6.17 -0.61
N ARG A 8 -7.84 6.20 -1.89
CA ARG A 8 -7.32 5.28 -2.90
C ARG A 8 -6.22 6.02 -3.66
N VAL A 9 -5.10 5.33 -3.85
CA VAL A 9 -3.96 5.84 -4.60
C VAL A 9 -3.62 4.88 -5.71
N ARG A 10 -3.07 5.44 -6.78
CA ARG A 10 -2.47 4.70 -7.87
C ARG A 10 -1.05 5.21 -8.04
N TRP A 11 -0.07 4.33 -7.90
CA TRP A 11 1.33 4.67 -8.07
C TRP A 11 1.89 4.00 -9.30
N GLN A 12 2.72 4.74 -10.03
CA GLN A 12 3.55 4.21 -11.09
C GLN A 12 4.88 3.81 -10.46
N ARG A 13 5.30 2.56 -10.65
CA ARG A 13 6.61 2.12 -10.21
C ARG A 13 7.69 2.77 -11.07
N LEU A 14 8.77 3.22 -10.42
CA LEU A 14 9.93 3.82 -11.07
C LEU A 14 11.10 2.82 -11.20
N ASP A 15 11.11 1.78 -10.38
CA ASP A 15 12.19 0.80 -10.29
C ASP A 15 11.99 -0.41 -11.23
N ARG A 16 10.73 -0.77 -11.50
CA ARG A 16 10.35 -1.91 -12.34
C ARG A 16 9.06 -1.62 -13.11
N PRO A 17 8.83 -2.27 -14.26
CA PRO A 17 7.54 -2.20 -14.94
C PRO A 17 6.41 -2.69 -14.02
N GLY A 18 5.29 -1.96 -14.04
CA GLY A 18 4.12 -2.30 -13.25
C GLY A 18 3.44 -1.07 -12.67
N ALA A 19 2.26 -1.28 -12.11
CA ALA A 19 1.50 -0.26 -11.43
C ALA A 19 0.95 -0.80 -10.12
N GLU A 20 0.80 0.10 -9.17
CA GLU A 20 0.31 -0.22 -7.85
C GLU A 20 -1.01 0.50 -7.59
N ARG A 21 -1.93 -0.20 -6.94
CA ARG A 21 -3.17 0.38 -6.42
C ARG A 21 -3.25 0.06 -4.94
N ALA A 22 -3.37 1.09 -4.11
CA ALA A 22 -3.47 0.93 -2.67
C ALA A 22 -4.62 1.73 -2.07
N THR A 23 -5.10 1.27 -0.93
CA THR A 23 -6.00 2.02 -0.06
C THR A 23 -5.24 2.36 1.21
N LEU A 24 -5.12 3.65 1.48
CA LEU A 24 -4.58 4.19 2.72
C LEU A 24 -5.75 4.54 3.63
N TYR A 25 -5.68 4.13 4.87
CA TYR A 25 -6.64 4.57 5.89
C TYR A 25 -5.99 4.63 7.25
N HIS A 26 -6.43 5.60 8.05
CA HIS A 26 -6.04 5.71 9.44
C HIS A 26 -7.10 5.08 10.33
N SER A 27 -6.67 4.26 11.28
CA SER A 27 -7.53 3.68 12.30
C SER A 27 -6.79 3.66 13.64
N LYS A 28 -7.40 4.28 14.65
CA LYS A 28 -6.81 4.47 15.98
C LYS A 28 -5.48 5.24 15.92
N ARG A 29 -4.34 4.57 16.13
CA ARG A 29 -2.97 5.13 16.12
C ARG A 29 -2.12 4.56 14.97
N PHE A 30 -2.79 3.96 13.99
CA PHE A 30 -2.13 3.22 12.93
C PHE A 30 -2.61 3.67 11.57
N TRP A 31 -1.65 3.81 10.66
CA TRP A 31 -1.86 3.88 9.24
C TRP A 31 -1.84 2.48 8.65
N PHE A 32 -2.84 2.18 7.84
CA PHE A 32 -2.92 0.94 7.09
C PHE A 32 -2.79 1.25 5.61
N VAL A 33 -1.91 0.52 4.94
CA VAL A 33 -1.75 0.53 3.49
C VAL A 33 -2.05 -0.87 2.98
N VAL A 34 -3.18 -1.02 2.31
CA VAL A 34 -3.59 -2.30 1.72
C VAL A 34 -3.53 -2.15 0.22
N GLY A 35 -2.64 -2.89 -0.43
CA GLY A 35 -2.32 -2.67 -1.83
C GLY A 35 -2.20 -3.94 -2.66
N LYS A 36 -2.26 -3.72 -3.96
CA LYS A 36 -1.97 -4.72 -5.00
C LYS A 36 -1.02 -4.12 -6.01
N ILE A 37 0.01 -4.88 -6.35
CA ILE A 37 1.00 -4.55 -7.37
C ILE A 37 0.77 -5.49 -8.55
N ASP A 38 0.45 -4.92 -9.71
CA ASP A 38 0.48 -5.62 -11.00
C ASP A 38 1.88 -5.40 -11.59
N THR A 39 2.65 -6.48 -11.81
CA THR A 39 4.07 -6.41 -12.20
C THR A 39 4.47 -7.62 -13.03
N GLU A 40 5.66 -7.61 -13.63
CA GLU A 40 6.23 -8.75 -14.34
C GLU A 40 7.54 -9.19 -13.67
N PHE A 41 7.73 -10.50 -13.50
CA PHE A 41 8.96 -11.09 -12.98
C PHE A 41 9.42 -12.20 -13.91
N GLY A 42 10.61 -12.06 -14.51
CA GLY A 42 11.16 -13.07 -15.42
C GLY A 42 10.26 -13.40 -16.62
N GLY A 43 9.57 -12.40 -17.18
CA GLY A 43 8.62 -12.59 -18.28
C GLY A 43 7.22 -13.04 -17.84
N VAL A 44 6.99 -13.27 -16.54
CA VAL A 44 5.71 -13.76 -16.02
C VAL A 44 4.94 -12.64 -15.34
N ARG A 45 3.74 -12.35 -15.86
CA ARG A 45 2.79 -11.42 -15.23
C ARG A 45 2.40 -11.95 -13.86
N SER A 46 2.60 -11.10 -12.86
CA SER A 46 2.46 -11.42 -11.45
C SER A 46 1.60 -10.37 -10.75
N LYS A 47 0.87 -10.80 -9.72
CA LYS A 47 0.10 -9.92 -8.84
C LYS A 47 0.51 -10.16 -7.41
N ILE A 48 0.94 -9.12 -6.72
CA ILE A 48 1.33 -9.19 -5.31
C ILE A 48 0.30 -8.41 -4.51
N ALA A 49 -0.38 -9.07 -3.58
CA ALA A 49 -1.20 -8.43 -2.58
C ALA A 49 -0.39 -8.24 -1.30
N TYR A 50 -0.52 -7.09 -0.66
CA TYR A 50 0.20 -6.79 0.57
C TYR A 50 -0.66 -5.97 1.54
N GLN A 51 -0.28 -6.01 2.81
CA GLN A 51 -0.76 -5.10 3.84
C GLN A 51 0.43 -4.63 4.67
N VAL A 52 0.56 -3.31 4.81
CA VAL A 52 1.54 -2.66 5.68
C VAL A 52 0.78 -1.91 6.76
N VAL A 53 1.28 -1.98 7.99
CA VAL A 53 0.80 -1.18 9.11
C VAL A 53 1.93 -0.34 9.65
N CYS A 54 1.67 0.95 9.80
CA CYS A 54 2.60 1.92 10.35
C CYS A 54 1.97 2.64 11.52
N ASP A 55 2.80 3.16 12.43
CA ASP A 55 2.35 4.11 13.45
C ASP A 55 2.19 5.52 12.86
N ASP A 56 1.83 6.49 13.72
CA ASP A 56 1.67 7.89 13.32
C ASP A 56 2.98 8.58 12.87
N SER A 57 4.14 7.97 13.18
CA SER A 57 5.46 8.40 12.69
C SER A 57 5.85 7.73 11.36
N TRP A 58 4.95 6.94 10.77
CA TRP A 58 5.19 6.11 9.58
C TRP A 58 6.24 5.00 9.77
N SER A 59 6.56 4.67 11.03
CA SER A 59 7.44 3.55 11.33
C SER A 59 6.69 2.24 11.14
N LEU A 60 7.33 1.26 10.49
CA LEU A 60 6.75 -0.06 10.28
C LEU A 60 6.43 -0.69 11.64
N THR A 61 5.17 -1.02 11.86
CA THR A 61 4.75 -1.78 13.03
C THR A 61 4.64 -3.24 12.63
N LEU A 62 5.51 -4.09 13.19
CA LEU A 62 5.29 -5.54 13.15
C LEU A 62 4.13 -5.84 14.09
N ILE A 63 3.05 -6.40 13.55
CA ILE A 63 1.90 -6.90 14.31
C ILE A 63 1.99 -8.42 14.35
#